data_AF-A0A2D6GFM7-F1
#
_entry.id   AF-A0A2D6GFM7-F1
#
_cell.length_a   1.000
_cell.length_b   1.000
_cell.length_c   1.000
_cell.angle_alpha   90.00
_cell.angle_beta   90.00
_cell.angle_gamma   90.00
#
_symmetry.space_group_name_H-M   'P 1'
#
loop_
_entity.id
_entity.type
_entity.pdbx_description
1 polymer ?
#
loop_
_entity_poly.entity_id
_entity_poly.type
_entity_poly.pdbx_seq_one_letter_code
_entity_poly.pdbx_strand_id
1 'polypeptide(L)'
;MTADRQAWLALTAEDAVDPDLPICDPHHHFWDRPSSRYILEDLLSDTGSGHNITETVFVECSSEYREDGPEALKPVGETVFVQGIADESATGNHGSTEVAAGIVGSADFTLGDAVTEVLEAHLEASPNRFRGIRHRAAWDPNINAGSPGAPPEGILLDPKFREGYARLGPMNLSFEGWVYHPQIPEVTDLARAFPNITIILNHIGGPLAIGPYEGRRDEVLETWKQSTAALATCPNVVVKVGGLGMTFTGYDWHERDQPIGSEELAEAMRPYYLYCIEKFGPDRCMFESNFPVDKVSYSYNVMWNAFKRISEGFSDSEKASLFRDTAKRAYRLGISG
;
A
#
# COMPACT_ATOMS: atom_id res chain seq x y z
N MET A 1 9.41 -10.05 13.16
CA MET A 1 8.49 -9.80 14.29
C MET A 1 8.92 -10.62 15.50
N THR A 2 8.76 -10.15 16.74
CA THR A 2 9.14 -10.93 17.93
C THR A 2 8.15 -12.07 18.18
N ALA A 3 8.60 -13.18 18.78
CA ALA A 3 7.73 -14.29 19.17
C ALA A 3 6.59 -13.82 20.10
N ASP A 4 6.88 -12.85 20.97
CA ASP A 4 5.90 -12.27 21.90
C ASP A 4 4.75 -11.57 21.16
N ARG A 5 5.03 -10.85 20.05
CA ARG A 5 3.96 -10.20 19.28
C ARG A 5 3.07 -11.20 18.57
N GLN A 6 3.63 -12.30 18.08
CA GLN A 6 2.83 -13.38 17.47
C GLN A 6 1.93 -14.07 18.50
N ALA A 7 2.45 -14.35 19.70
CA ALA A 7 1.66 -14.92 20.79
C ALA A 7 0.52 -13.97 21.22
N TRP A 8 0.78 -12.66 21.25
CA TRP A 8 -0.24 -11.64 21.52
C TRP A 8 -1.33 -11.63 20.44
N LEU A 9 -0.96 -11.62 19.15
CA LEU A 9 -1.92 -11.65 18.03
C LEU A 9 -2.83 -12.88 18.06
N ALA A 10 -2.33 -14.03 18.52
CA ALA A 10 -3.12 -15.26 18.62
C ALA A 10 -4.24 -15.21 19.68
N LEU A 11 -4.27 -14.20 20.56
CA LEU A 11 -5.32 -14.05 21.59
C LEU A 11 -6.70 -13.69 21.02
N THR A 12 -6.77 -13.28 19.75
CA THR A 12 -8.02 -12.89 19.05
C THR A 12 -8.18 -13.61 17.72
N ALA A 13 -7.85 -14.91 17.68
CA ALA A 13 -8.10 -15.73 16.51
C ALA A 13 -9.62 -15.83 16.22
N GLU A 14 -9.98 -15.68 14.94
CA GLU A 14 -11.36 -15.73 14.46
C GLU A 14 -11.49 -16.68 13.26
N ASP A 15 -12.67 -17.26 13.08
CA ASP A 15 -13.01 -17.95 11.84
C ASP A 15 -13.11 -16.93 10.70
N ALA A 16 -12.65 -17.32 9.50
CA ALA A 16 -12.72 -16.48 8.33
C ALA A 16 -14.18 -16.28 7.87
N VAL A 17 -14.62 -15.03 7.79
CA VAL A 17 -15.87 -14.62 7.13
C VAL A 17 -15.71 -14.78 5.61
N ASP A 18 -16.72 -15.29 4.91
CA ASP A 18 -16.74 -15.57 3.46
C ASP A 18 -15.41 -16.12 2.91
N PRO A 19 -14.90 -17.25 3.42
CA PRO A 19 -13.51 -17.69 3.20
C PRO A 19 -13.16 -17.89 1.72
N ASP A 20 -14.15 -18.24 0.90
CA ASP A 20 -13.98 -18.52 -0.53
C ASP A 20 -13.90 -17.27 -1.42
N LEU A 21 -14.28 -16.09 -0.91
CA LEU A 21 -14.23 -14.83 -1.67
C LEU A 21 -12.78 -14.58 -2.15
N PRO A 22 -12.52 -14.52 -3.46
CA PRO A 22 -11.17 -14.28 -3.97
C PRO A 22 -10.66 -12.88 -3.64
N ILE A 23 -9.40 -12.79 -3.19
CA ILE A 23 -8.76 -11.56 -2.76
C ILE A 23 -7.42 -11.37 -3.47
N CYS A 24 -7.23 -10.20 -4.09
CA CYS A 24 -5.91 -9.71 -4.46
C CYS A 24 -5.47 -8.73 -3.38
N ASP A 25 -4.43 -9.03 -2.60
CA ASP A 25 -3.84 -8.09 -1.64
C ASP A 25 -2.88 -7.13 -2.36
N PRO A 26 -3.25 -5.86 -2.62
CA PRO A 26 -2.46 -4.94 -3.41
C PRO A 26 -1.26 -4.34 -2.66
N HIS A 27 -0.99 -4.75 -1.42
CA HIS A 27 0.10 -4.15 -0.64
C HIS A 27 0.65 -5.05 0.44
N HIS A 28 1.83 -5.61 0.20
CA HIS A 28 2.70 -6.11 1.25
C HIS A 28 4.15 -5.67 1.00
N HIS A 29 4.99 -5.96 1.98
CA HIS A 29 6.42 -5.75 1.93
C HIS A 29 7.18 -7.06 2.13
N PHE A 30 8.47 -7.03 1.80
CA PHE A 30 9.44 -8.06 2.14
C PHE A 30 10.72 -7.40 2.60
N TRP A 31 11.25 -7.85 3.73
CA TRP A 31 12.55 -7.39 4.19
C TRP A 31 13.23 -8.43 5.07
N ASP A 32 14.55 -8.41 5.08
CA ASP A 32 15.38 -9.23 5.97
C ASP A 32 16.34 -8.32 6.76
N ARG A 33 15.84 -7.70 7.83
CA ARG A 33 16.62 -6.80 8.68
C ARG A 33 17.00 -7.52 9.97
N PRO A 34 18.15 -7.19 10.60
CA PRO A 34 18.62 -7.90 11.80
C PRO A 34 17.60 -8.01 12.96
N SER A 35 16.72 -7.03 13.12
CA SER A 35 15.70 -6.98 14.18
C SER A 35 14.27 -7.25 13.69
N SER A 36 14.06 -7.39 12.38
CA SER A 36 12.75 -7.60 11.80
C SER A 36 12.90 -8.27 10.44
N ARG A 37 12.38 -9.49 10.33
CA ARG A 37 12.27 -10.24 9.07
C ARG A 37 10.80 -10.42 8.72
N TYR A 38 10.51 -10.32 7.43
CA TYR A 38 9.26 -10.74 6.82
C TYR A 38 9.53 -11.11 5.36
N ILE A 39 9.52 -12.41 5.07
CA ILE A 39 9.84 -12.95 3.75
C ILE A 39 8.73 -13.92 3.29
N LEU A 40 9.01 -14.77 2.29
CA LEU A 40 8.02 -15.64 1.66
C LEU A 40 7.24 -16.48 2.68
N GLU A 41 7.91 -17.17 3.59
CA GLU A 41 7.25 -18.06 4.56
C GLU A 41 6.36 -17.28 5.53
N ASP A 42 6.76 -16.07 5.91
CA ASP A 42 5.96 -15.21 6.78
C ASP A 42 4.67 -14.75 6.08
N LEU A 43 4.77 -14.35 4.80
CA LEU A 43 3.61 -13.98 3.99
C LEU A 43 2.69 -15.18 3.74
N LEU A 44 3.25 -16.35 3.45
CA LEU A 44 2.45 -17.58 3.25
C LEU A 44 1.74 -18.01 4.53
N SER A 45 2.37 -17.82 5.69
CA SER A 45 1.70 -18.04 6.98
C SER A 45 0.53 -17.08 7.19
N ASP A 46 0.67 -15.81 6.81
CA ASP A 46 -0.39 -14.82 6.97
C ASP A 46 -1.51 -15.03 5.94
N THR A 47 -1.19 -15.21 4.67
CA THR A 47 -2.17 -15.46 3.59
C THR A 47 -2.87 -16.81 3.75
N GLY A 48 -2.22 -17.79 4.38
CA GLY A 48 -2.81 -19.09 4.75
C GLY A 48 -3.72 -19.06 5.98
N SER A 49 -4.01 -17.88 6.57
CA SER A 49 -4.80 -17.75 7.80
C SER A 49 -6.33 -17.82 7.63
N GLY A 50 -6.81 -18.43 6.54
CA GLY A 50 -8.22 -18.79 6.35
C GLY A 50 -8.97 -18.04 5.23
N HIS A 51 -8.35 -17.06 4.59
CA HIS A 51 -8.94 -16.34 3.45
C HIS A 51 -8.34 -16.77 2.11
N ASN A 52 -9.15 -16.76 1.05
CA ASN A 52 -8.72 -17.07 -0.31
C ASN A 52 -7.93 -15.92 -0.96
N ILE A 53 -6.66 -15.75 -0.57
CA ILE A 53 -5.74 -14.81 -1.21
C ILE A 53 -5.21 -15.42 -2.51
N THR A 54 -5.64 -14.87 -3.64
CA THR A 54 -5.29 -15.36 -4.98
C THR A 54 -4.05 -14.69 -5.54
N GLU A 55 -3.85 -13.40 -5.28
CA GLU A 55 -2.69 -12.64 -5.74
C GLU A 55 -2.21 -11.66 -4.66
N THR A 56 -0.93 -11.32 -4.69
CA THR A 56 -0.40 -10.22 -3.88
C THR A 56 0.43 -9.25 -4.72
N VAL A 57 0.56 -8.00 -4.27
CA VAL A 57 1.44 -6.99 -4.88
C VAL A 57 2.46 -6.50 -3.85
N PHE A 58 3.73 -6.62 -4.20
CA PHE A 58 4.82 -6.08 -3.41
C PHE A 58 4.97 -4.58 -3.68
N VAL A 59 5.19 -3.82 -2.61
CA VAL A 59 5.49 -2.39 -2.67
C VAL A 59 6.84 -2.13 -2.01
N GLU A 60 7.69 -1.28 -2.62
CA GLU A 60 9.04 -0.97 -2.14
C GLU A 60 9.09 -0.70 -0.65
N CYS A 61 10.19 -1.04 0.01
CA CYS A 61 10.41 -0.74 1.42
C CYS A 61 11.88 -0.47 1.75
N SER A 62 12.70 -0.26 0.72
CA SER A 62 14.15 -0.13 0.83
C SER A 62 14.84 -1.36 1.43
N SER A 63 14.44 -2.54 0.97
CA SER A 63 15.14 -3.80 1.26
C SER A 63 16.04 -4.21 0.10
N GLU A 64 17.18 -4.84 0.40
CA GLU A 64 18.05 -5.46 -0.63
C GLU A 64 18.45 -4.52 -1.78
N TYR A 65 18.65 -3.23 -1.49
CA TYR A 65 19.25 -2.31 -2.46
C TYR A 65 20.67 -2.78 -2.79
N ARG A 66 21.11 -2.58 -4.04
CA ARG A 66 22.48 -2.93 -4.44
C ARG A 66 23.47 -2.19 -3.55
N GLU A 67 24.49 -2.89 -3.06
CA GLU A 67 25.54 -2.28 -2.23
C GLU A 67 26.44 -1.34 -3.07
N ASP A 68 26.71 -1.75 -4.32
CA ASP A 68 27.61 -1.07 -5.25
C ASP A 68 26.87 -0.50 -6.49
N GLY A 69 27.56 0.38 -7.21
CA GLY A 69 27.08 0.99 -8.46
C GLY A 69 26.51 2.41 -8.29
N PRO A 70 25.96 3.00 -9.36
CA PRO A 70 25.37 4.33 -9.31
C PRO A 70 24.22 4.40 -8.30
N GLU A 71 24.18 5.45 -7.48
CA GLU A 71 23.20 5.60 -6.40
C GLU A 71 21.75 5.48 -6.90
N ALA A 72 21.45 6.09 -8.05
CA ALA A 72 20.12 6.04 -8.68
C ALA A 72 19.66 4.62 -9.05
N LEU A 73 20.59 3.68 -9.28
CA LEU A 73 20.30 2.30 -9.71
C LEU A 73 20.30 1.30 -8.54
N LYS A 74 20.64 1.73 -7.32
CA LYS A 74 20.61 0.85 -6.15
C LYS A 74 19.23 0.27 -5.84
N PRO A 75 18.12 1.03 -5.96
CA PRO A 75 16.78 0.50 -5.73
C PRO A 75 16.39 -0.68 -6.62
N VAL A 76 17.03 -0.86 -7.78
CA VAL A 76 16.78 -2.01 -8.68
C VAL A 76 17.14 -3.33 -8.01
N GLY A 77 18.02 -3.33 -7.01
CA GLY A 77 18.33 -4.51 -6.19
C GLY A 77 17.09 -5.09 -5.51
N GLU A 78 16.20 -4.24 -4.97
CA GLU A 78 14.96 -4.68 -4.33
C GLU A 78 14.04 -5.40 -5.33
N THR A 79 13.94 -4.88 -6.56
CA THR A 79 13.15 -5.50 -7.63
C THR A 79 13.70 -6.88 -8.00
N VAL A 80 15.02 -7.04 -8.10
CA VAL A 80 15.67 -8.35 -8.36
C VAL A 80 15.39 -9.33 -7.22
N PHE A 81 15.51 -8.87 -5.97
CA PHE A 81 15.23 -9.68 -4.79
C PHE A 81 13.79 -10.20 -4.77
N VAL A 82 12.82 -9.31 -4.99
CA VAL A 82 11.39 -9.68 -4.98
C VAL A 82 11.03 -10.55 -6.18
N GLN A 83 11.61 -10.30 -7.35
CA GLN A 83 11.47 -11.18 -8.51
C GLN A 83 11.90 -12.62 -8.16
N GLY A 84 13.03 -12.79 -7.47
CA GLY A 84 13.50 -14.08 -7.00
C GLY A 84 12.51 -14.79 -6.07
N ILE A 85 11.95 -14.06 -5.09
CA ILE A 85 10.90 -14.60 -4.20
C ILE A 85 9.65 -15.02 -4.98
N ALA A 86 9.22 -14.19 -5.94
CA ALA A 86 8.04 -14.50 -6.75
C ALA A 86 8.25 -15.75 -7.61
N ASP A 87 9.44 -15.93 -8.17
CA ASP A 87 9.80 -17.11 -8.96
C ASP A 87 9.90 -18.37 -8.09
N GLU A 88 10.45 -18.26 -6.88
CA GLU A 88 10.47 -19.35 -5.88
C GLU A 88 9.04 -19.79 -5.51
N SER A 89 8.17 -18.83 -5.20
CA SER A 89 6.77 -19.10 -4.90
C SER A 89 6.07 -19.82 -6.07
N ALA A 90 6.32 -19.40 -7.31
CA ALA A 90 5.73 -19.96 -8.51
C ALA A 90 6.19 -21.40 -8.86
N THR A 91 7.19 -21.96 -8.16
CA THR A 91 7.62 -23.36 -8.37
C THR A 91 6.55 -24.41 -7.99
N GLY A 92 5.44 -23.99 -7.38
CA GLY A 92 4.28 -24.83 -7.06
C GLY A 92 4.37 -25.54 -5.70
N ASN A 93 5.44 -25.33 -4.93
CA ASN A 93 5.63 -25.92 -3.60
C ASN A 93 4.96 -25.11 -2.47
N HIS A 94 4.37 -23.95 -2.79
CA HIS A 94 4.03 -22.90 -1.82
C HIS A 94 2.53 -22.54 -1.78
N GLY A 95 1.66 -23.39 -2.32
CA GLY A 95 0.22 -23.13 -2.40
C GLY A 95 -0.20 -22.49 -3.73
N SER A 96 -1.42 -21.94 -3.77
CA SER A 96 -2.03 -21.38 -5.00
C SER A 96 -1.96 -19.85 -5.09
N THR A 97 -1.49 -19.16 -4.07
CA THR A 97 -1.36 -17.69 -4.08
C THR A 97 -0.26 -17.26 -5.04
N GLU A 98 -0.58 -16.40 -6.00
CA GLU A 98 0.42 -15.74 -6.86
C GLU A 98 1.11 -14.61 -6.08
N VAL A 99 2.18 -14.96 -5.37
CA VAL A 99 2.96 -14.00 -4.57
C VAL A 99 3.68 -13.01 -5.48
N ALA A 100 3.57 -11.73 -5.14
CA ALA A 100 4.14 -10.61 -5.89
C ALA A 100 3.80 -10.68 -7.39
N ALA A 101 2.51 -10.92 -7.69
CA ALA A 101 1.95 -10.84 -9.04
C ALA A 101 2.24 -9.48 -9.71
N GLY A 102 2.34 -8.42 -8.89
CA GLY A 102 2.89 -7.12 -9.27
C GLY A 102 4.01 -6.68 -8.32
N ILE A 103 4.98 -5.93 -8.86
CA ILE A 103 6.08 -5.32 -8.12
C ILE A 103 6.06 -3.81 -8.36
N VAL A 104 6.05 -3.05 -7.27
CA VAL A 104 6.21 -1.60 -7.26
C VAL A 104 7.56 -1.27 -6.63
N GLY A 105 8.48 -0.72 -7.41
CA GLY A 105 9.83 -0.36 -6.96
C GLY A 105 9.93 1.09 -6.48
N SER A 106 11.17 1.53 -6.25
CA SER A 106 11.49 2.92 -5.92
C SER A 106 12.37 3.56 -6.99
N ALA A 107 12.15 4.84 -7.26
CA ALA A 107 13.03 5.66 -8.09
C ALA A 107 12.96 7.12 -7.61
N ASP A 108 14.09 7.83 -7.69
CA ASP A 108 14.16 9.25 -7.37
C ASP A 108 13.73 10.08 -8.58
N PHE A 109 12.52 10.64 -8.53
CA PHE A 109 12.01 11.48 -9.62
C PHE A 109 12.68 12.86 -9.67
N THR A 110 13.42 13.27 -8.64
CA THR A 110 14.17 14.54 -8.66
C THR A 110 15.36 14.51 -9.63
N LEU A 111 15.68 13.35 -10.19
CA LEU A 111 16.58 13.20 -11.33
C LEU A 111 16.02 13.82 -12.63
N GLY A 112 14.71 14.10 -12.69
CA GLY A 112 14.03 14.53 -13.91
C GLY A 112 14.08 13.45 -14.99
N ASP A 113 14.30 13.83 -16.25
CA ASP A 113 14.32 12.90 -17.40
C ASP A 113 15.34 11.74 -17.21
N ALA A 114 16.41 11.96 -16.44
CA ALA A 114 17.44 10.96 -16.15
C ALA A 114 16.92 9.76 -15.33
N VAL A 115 15.75 9.87 -14.67
CA VAL A 115 15.10 8.73 -14.01
C VAL A 115 14.75 7.61 -15.00
N THR A 116 14.64 7.92 -16.29
CA THR A 116 14.33 6.96 -17.36
C THR A 116 15.24 5.73 -17.30
N GLU A 117 16.54 5.90 -17.06
CA GLU A 117 17.50 4.79 -16.94
C GLU A 117 17.15 3.85 -15.77
N VAL A 118 16.67 4.40 -14.65
CA VAL A 118 16.24 3.62 -13.48
C VAL A 118 14.95 2.85 -13.77
N LEU A 119 14.00 3.48 -14.46
CA LEU A 119 12.74 2.84 -14.85
C LEU A 119 12.97 1.68 -15.82
N GLU A 120 13.84 1.87 -16.81
CA GLU A 120 14.25 0.82 -17.75
C GLU A 120 14.94 -0.34 -17.03
N ALA A 121 15.84 -0.04 -16.09
CA ALA A 121 16.52 -1.06 -15.31
C ALA A 121 15.57 -1.89 -14.42
N HIS A 122 14.52 -1.29 -13.86
CA HIS A 122 13.48 -2.04 -13.13
C HIS A 122 12.66 -2.95 -14.05
N LEU A 123 12.29 -2.46 -15.24
CA LEU A 123 11.60 -3.26 -16.25
C LEU A 123 12.44 -4.44 -16.72
N GLU A 124 13.76 -4.26 -16.88
CA GLU A 124 14.68 -5.37 -17.20
C GLU A 124 14.79 -6.37 -16.04
N ALA A 125 14.85 -5.87 -14.80
CA ALA A 125 14.95 -6.72 -13.61
C ALA A 125 13.69 -7.57 -13.36
N SER A 126 12.51 -7.11 -13.80
CA SER A 126 11.24 -7.81 -13.64
C SER A 126 10.30 -7.56 -14.83
N PRO A 127 10.57 -8.19 -16.01
CA PRO A 127 9.88 -7.88 -17.26
C PRO A 127 8.40 -8.28 -17.24
N ASN A 128 8.03 -9.24 -16.39
CA ASN A 128 6.67 -9.77 -16.29
C ASN A 128 5.89 -9.23 -15.09
N ARG A 129 6.55 -8.71 -14.04
CA ARG A 129 5.87 -8.30 -12.79
C ARG A 129 6.05 -6.83 -12.42
N PHE A 130 6.98 -6.09 -13.01
CA PHE A 130 7.14 -4.66 -12.67
C PHE A 130 5.95 -3.84 -13.15
N ARG A 131 5.37 -3.02 -12.26
CA ARG A 131 4.13 -2.27 -12.52
C ARG A 131 4.19 -0.79 -12.20
N GLY A 132 5.07 -0.34 -11.31
CA GLY A 132 5.08 1.06 -10.95
C GLY A 132 6.17 1.44 -9.99
N ILE A 133 6.11 2.71 -9.57
CA ILE A 133 7.04 3.29 -8.62
C ILE A 133 6.26 3.89 -7.45
N ARG A 134 6.72 3.62 -6.24
CA ARG A 134 6.40 4.43 -5.08
C ARG A 134 7.55 5.40 -4.80
N HIS A 135 7.20 6.66 -4.65
CA HIS A 135 8.10 7.66 -4.09
C HIS A 135 7.58 8.04 -2.71
N ARG A 136 8.39 7.85 -1.67
CA ARG A 136 7.99 8.18 -0.30
C ARG A 136 7.92 9.70 -0.14
N ALA A 137 6.73 10.26 -0.31
CA ALA A 137 6.48 11.70 -0.30
C ALA A 137 5.86 12.21 1.01
N ALA A 138 5.52 11.32 1.96
CA ALA A 138 4.87 11.75 3.20
C ALA A 138 5.77 12.66 4.03
N TRP A 139 5.24 13.84 4.30
CA TRP A 139 5.92 14.91 4.98
C TRP A 139 4.91 15.72 5.79
N ASP A 140 5.30 16.08 7.01
CA ASP A 140 4.58 17.05 7.82
C ASP A 140 5.61 17.84 8.67
N PRO A 141 5.45 19.17 8.79
CA PRO A 141 6.43 20.03 9.47
C PRO A 141 6.63 19.68 10.95
N ASN A 142 5.66 19.03 11.59
CA ASN A 142 5.68 18.71 13.01
C ASN A 142 5.87 17.22 13.29
N ILE A 143 5.84 16.35 12.26
CA ILE A 143 6.00 14.90 12.43
C ILE A 143 7.41 14.45 12.05
N ASN A 144 7.88 14.78 10.84
CA ASN A 144 9.11 14.21 10.30
C ASN A 144 10.05 15.23 9.67
N ALA A 145 9.75 16.53 9.70
CA ALA A 145 10.67 17.54 9.21
C ALA A 145 12.05 17.45 9.90
N GLY A 146 13.10 17.41 9.08
CA GLY A 146 14.48 17.25 9.55
C GLY A 146 14.85 15.84 10.00
N SER A 147 13.93 14.87 9.94
CA SER A 147 14.26 13.46 10.17
C SER A 147 15.08 12.89 9.02
N PRO A 148 16.08 12.03 9.29
CA PRO A 148 16.82 11.35 8.23
C PRO A 148 15.86 10.62 7.27
N GLY A 149 15.98 10.88 5.97
CA GLY A 149 15.15 10.28 4.94
C GLY A 149 13.77 10.91 4.74
N ALA A 150 13.41 11.98 5.47
CA ALA A 150 12.21 12.75 5.15
C ALA A 150 12.37 13.45 3.80
N PRO A 151 11.36 13.39 2.91
CA PRO A 151 11.39 14.13 1.66
C PRO A 151 11.28 15.64 1.92
N PRO A 152 11.65 16.50 0.96
CA PRO A 152 11.40 17.93 1.10
C PRO A 152 9.91 18.26 1.06
N GLU A 153 9.54 19.36 1.72
CA GLU A 153 8.18 19.93 1.62
C GLU A 153 7.80 20.20 0.17
N GLY A 154 6.57 19.84 -0.21
CA GLY A 154 6.03 20.13 -1.54
C GLY A 154 6.69 19.34 -2.67
N ILE A 155 7.32 18.20 -2.40
CA ILE A 155 8.05 17.43 -3.43
C ILE A 155 7.19 17.06 -4.64
N LEU A 156 5.88 16.82 -4.47
CA LEU A 156 4.98 16.49 -5.58
C LEU A 156 4.66 17.71 -6.47
N LEU A 157 4.94 18.92 -5.99
CA LEU A 157 4.80 20.18 -6.72
C LEU A 157 6.09 20.60 -7.43
N ASP A 158 7.23 19.99 -7.08
CA ASP A 158 8.53 20.35 -7.62
C ASP A 158 8.58 20.10 -9.16
N PRO A 159 8.98 21.09 -9.96
CA PRO A 159 9.04 20.94 -11.42
C PRO A 159 9.99 19.84 -11.89
N LYS A 160 11.10 19.61 -11.18
CA LYS A 160 12.08 18.60 -11.55
C LYS A 160 11.58 17.20 -11.21
N PHE A 161 10.92 17.03 -10.07
CA PHE A 161 10.17 15.83 -9.73
C PHE A 161 9.13 15.52 -10.81
N ARG A 162 8.36 16.52 -11.26
CA ARG A 162 7.32 16.35 -12.29
C ARG A 162 7.88 15.96 -13.65
N GLU A 163 9.06 16.44 -14.01
CA GLU A 163 9.80 16.00 -15.20
C GLU A 163 10.08 14.48 -15.14
N GLY A 164 10.57 13.98 -14.00
CA GLY A 164 10.82 12.55 -13.80
C GLY A 164 9.54 11.72 -13.72
N TYR A 165 8.54 12.20 -12.97
CA TYR A 165 7.23 11.56 -12.86
C TYR A 165 6.56 11.37 -14.24
N ALA A 166 6.69 12.35 -15.14
CA ALA A 166 6.12 12.27 -16.49
C ALA A 166 6.64 11.07 -17.30
N ARG A 167 7.81 10.51 -16.96
CA ARG A 167 8.39 9.34 -17.62
C ARG A 167 7.61 8.04 -17.39
N LEU A 168 6.79 7.98 -16.35
CA LEU A 168 5.93 6.82 -16.07
C LEU A 168 4.90 6.58 -17.19
N GLY A 169 4.33 7.66 -17.75
CA GLY A 169 3.26 7.58 -18.73
C GLY A 169 3.64 6.79 -20.00
N PRO A 170 4.71 7.16 -20.71
CA PRO A 170 5.19 6.42 -21.89
C PRO A 170 5.52 4.95 -21.63
N MET A 171 5.83 4.57 -20.39
CA MET A 171 6.15 3.21 -19.98
C MET A 171 4.97 2.44 -19.38
N ASN A 172 3.77 3.05 -19.33
CA ASN A 172 2.57 2.46 -18.71
C ASN A 172 2.79 2.00 -17.26
N LEU A 173 3.60 2.75 -16.51
CA LEU A 173 3.88 2.51 -15.09
C LEU A 173 2.93 3.35 -14.22
N SER A 174 2.47 2.77 -13.10
CA SER A 174 1.67 3.48 -12.11
C SER A 174 2.55 4.21 -11.09
N PHE A 175 2.00 5.24 -10.46
CA PHE A 175 2.61 5.93 -9.32
C PHE A 175 1.87 5.59 -8.03
N GLU A 176 2.61 5.29 -6.97
CA GLU A 176 2.06 5.13 -5.63
C GLU A 176 2.32 6.37 -4.77
N GLY A 177 1.21 7.04 -4.41
CA GLY A 177 1.22 8.23 -3.58
C GLY A 177 1.17 7.87 -2.10
N TRP A 178 2.32 7.62 -1.50
CA TRP A 178 2.46 7.54 -0.04
C TRP A 178 2.69 8.95 0.52
N VAL A 179 1.64 9.50 1.14
CA VAL A 179 1.57 10.87 1.66
C VAL A 179 0.85 10.90 3.01
N TYR A 180 0.96 12.01 3.74
CA TYR A 180 0.05 12.31 4.85
C TYR A 180 -1.15 13.14 4.39
N HIS A 181 -2.24 13.10 5.16
CA HIS A 181 -3.51 13.72 4.75
C HIS A 181 -3.42 15.21 4.38
N PRO A 182 -2.55 16.06 4.97
CA PRO A 182 -2.42 17.45 4.56
C PRO A 182 -1.89 17.62 3.13
N GLN A 183 -1.24 16.59 2.56
CA GLN A 183 -0.64 16.59 1.23
C GLN A 183 -1.55 15.98 0.15
N ILE A 184 -2.74 15.47 0.49
CA ILE A 184 -3.73 15.00 -0.52
C ILE A 184 -4.03 16.06 -1.60
N PRO A 185 -4.08 17.38 -1.29
CA PRO A 185 -4.16 18.41 -2.32
C PRO A 185 -3.01 18.40 -3.34
N GLU A 186 -1.78 18.06 -2.95
CA GLU A 186 -0.66 17.95 -3.89
C GLU A 186 -0.82 16.76 -4.84
N VAL A 187 -1.33 15.63 -4.33
CA VAL A 187 -1.69 14.47 -5.16
C VAL A 187 -2.79 14.84 -6.15
N THR A 188 -3.75 15.65 -5.73
CA THR A 188 -4.83 16.16 -6.61
C THR A 188 -4.28 17.03 -7.72
N ASP A 189 -3.32 17.92 -7.42
CA ASP A 189 -2.67 18.75 -8.42
C ASP A 189 -1.88 17.91 -9.43
N LEU A 190 -1.11 16.93 -8.94
CA LEU A 190 -0.37 15.99 -9.78
C LEU A 190 -1.30 15.17 -10.69
N ALA A 191 -2.40 14.65 -10.14
CA ALA A 191 -3.39 13.87 -10.89
C ALA A 191 -4.00 14.66 -12.06
N ARG A 192 -4.31 15.95 -11.83
CA ARG A 192 -4.87 16.86 -12.84
C ARG A 192 -3.84 17.25 -13.90
N ALA A 193 -2.58 17.43 -13.50
CA ALA A 193 -1.50 17.76 -14.41
C ALA A 193 -1.16 16.59 -15.36
N PHE A 194 -1.34 15.34 -14.89
CA PHE A 194 -0.98 14.14 -15.64
C PHE A 194 -2.12 13.12 -15.69
N PRO A 195 -3.22 13.43 -16.42
CA PRO A 195 -4.44 12.60 -16.42
C PRO A 195 -4.25 11.21 -17.05
N ASN A 196 -3.13 10.96 -17.73
CA ASN A 196 -2.81 9.67 -18.36
C ASN A 196 -1.96 8.75 -17.48
N ILE A 197 -1.51 9.19 -16.31
CA ILE A 197 -0.74 8.37 -15.37
C ILE A 197 -1.67 7.93 -14.25
N THR A 198 -1.77 6.62 -14.04
CA THR A 198 -2.54 6.05 -12.92
C THR A 198 -1.84 6.35 -11.61
N ILE A 199 -2.54 7.00 -10.69
CA ILE A 199 -2.09 7.25 -9.32
C ILE A 199 -2.85 6.30 -8.39
N ILE A 200 -2.10 5.61 -7.54
CA ILE A 200 -2.62 4.75 -6.48
C ILE A 200 -2.33 5.45 -5.15
N LEU A 201 -3.35 6.05 -4.54
CA LEU A 201 -3.21 6.67 -3.22
C LEU A 201 -3.09 5.56 -2.17
N ASN A 202 -2.01 5.56 -1.40
CA ASN A 202 -1.77 4.55 -0.35
C ASN A 202 -2.53 4.91 0.91
N HIS A 203 -2.98 3.89 1.65
CA HIS A 203 -3.42 4.03 3.05
C HIS A 203 -4.39 5.18 3.26
N ILE A 204 -5.38 5.30 2.37
CA ILE A 204 -6.36 6.39 2.34
C ILE A 204 -5.76 7.81 2.43
N GLY A 205 -4.48 8.00 2.08
CA GLY A 205 -3.77 9.28 2.19
C GLY A 205 -3.25 9.60 3.59
N GLY A 206 -2.99 8.61 4.44
CA GLY A 206 -2.27 8.75 5.72
C GLY A 206 -2.86 9.78 6.71
N PRO A 207 -4.08 9.58 7.24
CA PRO A 207 -4.61 10.36 8.36
C PRO A 207 -3.67 10.28 9.56
N LEU A 208 -3.27 11.45 10.10
CA LEU A 208 -2.38 11.55 11.25
C LEU A 208 -3.21 11.72 12.52
N ALA A 209 -2.78 11.11 13.62
CA ALA A 209 -3.35 11.32 14.95
C ALA A 209 -2.26 11.44 16.04
N ILE A 210 -1.04 11.79 15.65
CA ILE A 210 0.12 12.00 16.52
C ILE A 210 0.60 13.46 16.44
N GLY A 211 1.47 13.86 17.37
CA GLY A 211 2.03 15.21 17.40
C GLY A 211 0.91 16.27 17.53
N PRO A 212 0.83 17.30 16.65
CA PRO A 212 -0.18 18.34 16.75
C PRO A 212 -1.61 17.86 16.42
N TYR A 213 -1.77 16.61 15.96
CA TYR A 213 -3.03 15.98 15.61
C TYR A 213 -3.59 15.10 16.74
N GLU A 214 -2.82 14.88 17.81
CA GLU A 214 -3.26 14.08 18.97
C GLU A 214 -4.54 14.65 19.59
N GLY A 215 -5.52 13.78 19.85
CA GLY A 215 -6.83 14.17 20.38
C GLY A 215 -7.74 14.95 19.41
N ARG A 216 -7.35 15.13 18.14
CA ARG A 216 -8.07 15.94 17.14
C ARG A 216 -8.60 15.12 15.96
N ARG A 217 -8.93 13.85 16.22
CA ARG A 217 -9.36 12.87 15.19
C ARG A 217 -10.55 13.36 14.35
N ASP A 218 -11.55 13.99 14.97
CA ASP A 218 -12.73 14.50 14.25
C ASP A 218 -12.39 15.67 13.32
N GLU A 219 -11.47 16.55 13.71
CA GLU A 219 -11.00 17.66 12.89
C GLU A 219 -10.14 17.18 11.71
N VAL A 220 -9.28 16.19 11.96
CA VAL A 220 -8.50 15.50 10.92
C VAL A 220 -9.43 14.82 9.93
N LEU A 221 -10.45 14.09 10.41
CA LEU A 221 -11.42 13.39 9.58
C LEU A 221 -12.14 14.37 8.64
N GLU A 222 -12.59 15.53 9.14
CA GLU A 222 -13.28 16.53 8.31
C GLU A 222 -12.35 17.12 7.23
N THR A 223 -11.12 17.50 7.60
CA THR A 223 -10.12 18.02 6.65
C THR A 223 -9.76 16.98 5.58
N TRP A 224 -9.58 15.73 6.03
CA TRP A 224 -9.32 14.59 5.17
C TRP A 224 -10.48 14.33 4.19
N LYS A 225 -11.73 14.38 4.65
CA LYS A 225 -12.93 14.20 3.80
C LYS A 225 -12.97 15.22 2.68
N GLN A 226 -12.73 16.49 2.98
CA GLN A 226 -12.72 17.56 1.99
C GLN A 226 -11.65 17.33 0.91
N SER A 227 -10.45 16.96 1.32
CA SER A 227 -9.33 16.69 0.39
C SER A 227 -9.57 15.42 -0.43
N THR A 228 -10.14 14.39 0.18
CA THR A 228 -10.51 13.11 -0.46
C THR A 228 -11.60 13.31 -1.51
N ALA A 229 -12.62 14.11 -1.22
CA ALA A 229 -13.68 14.43 -2.18
C ALA A 229 -13.13 15.21 -3.39
N ALA A 230 -12.19 16.13 -3.18
CA ALA A 230 -11.53 16.84 -4.27
C ALA A 230 -10.69 15.90 -5.13
N LEU A 231 -9.90 15.01 -4.51
CA LEU A 231 -9.10 14.01 -5.22
C LEU A 231 -9.96 13.04 -6.03
N ALA A 232 -11.11 12.62 -5.49
CA ALA A 232 -12.03 11.68 -6.15
C ALA A 232 -12.55 12.16 -7.50
N THR A 233 -12.51 13.48 -7.75
CA THR A 233 -12.85 14.09 -9.06
C THR A 233 -11.84 13.75 -10.17
N CYS A 234 -10.66 13.24 -9.82
CA CYS A 234 -9.62 12.85 -10.77
C CYS A 234 -9.83 11.38 -11.20
N PRO A 235 -10.15 11.10 -12.48
CA PRO A 235 -10.52 9.76 -12.93
C PRO A 235 -9.33 8.77 -12.97
N ASN A 236 -8.10 9.28 -13.02
CA ASN A 236 -6.86 8.49 -13.02
C ASN A 236 -6.37 8.10 -11.62
N VAL A 237 -7.16 8.38 -10.57
CA VAL A 237 -6.81 8.05 -9.18
C VAL A 237 -7.63 6.87 -8.69
N VAL A 238 -6.93 5.86 -8.18
CA VAL A 238 -7.48 4.75 -7.39
C VAL A 238 -6.92 4.81 -5.97
N VAL A 239 -7.61 4.23 -5.00
CA VAL A 239 -7.29 4.34 -3.57
C VAL A 239 -7.15 2.95 -2.95
N LYS A 240 -6.05 2.74 -2.24
CA LYS A 240 -5.95 1.64 -1.30
C LYS A 240 -6.64 2.01 0.01
N VAL A 241 -7.62 1.18 0.38
CA VAL A 241 -8.51 1.35 1.53
C VAL A 241 -7.99 0.44 2.64
N GLY A 242 -6.94 0.90 3.33
CA GLY A 242 -6.23 0.15 4.35
C GLY A 242 -5.26 1.04 5.13
N GLY A 243 -4.31 0.43 5.85
CA GLY A 243 -3.20 1.14 6.50
C GLY A 243 -3.53 1.81 7.83
N LEU A 244 -4.73 1.61 8.41
CA LEU A 244 -5.07 2.19 9.71
C LEU A 244 -4.35 1.52 10.88
N GLY A 245 -3.66 0.39 10.67
CA GLY A 245 -2.88 -0.30 11.71
C GLY A 245 -1.54 0.37 12.05
N MET A 246 -1.08 1.33 11.25
CA MET A 246 0.16 2.08 11.51
C MET A 246 0.05 2.93 12.78
N THR A 247 1.12 3.01 13.59
CA THR A 247 1.07 3.70 14.89
C THR A 247 0.75 5.19 14.82
N PHE A 248 1.09 5.87 13.72
CA PHE A 248 0.79 7.29 13.55
C PHE A 248 -0.71 7.61 13.39
N THR A 249 -1.57 6.59 13.23
CA THR A 249 -3.03 6.74 13.19
C THR A 249 -3.66 6.79 14.59
N GLY A 250 -2.84 6.64 15.65
CA GLY A 250 -3.17 6.97 17.04
C GLY A 250 -4.35 6.18 17.62
N TYR A 251 -4.53 4.93 17.19
CA TYR A 251 -5.51 4.01 17.79
C TYR A 251 -4.92 3.19 18.95
N ASP A 252 -3.59 3.16 19.07
CA ASP A 252 -2.82 2.52 20.14
C ASP A 252 -3.19 1.03 20.38
N TRP A 253 -3.71 0.36 19.34
CA TRP A 253 -4.10 -1.06 19.40
C TRP A 253 -2.94 -1.95 19.83
N HIS A 254 -1.73 -1.62 19.37
CA HIS A 254 -0.49 -2.32 19.69
C HIS A 254 -0.09 -2.27 21.18
N GLU A 255 -0.66 -1.37 21.97
CA GLU A 255 -0.40 -1.20 23.41
C GLU A 255 -1.41 -1.95 24.30
N ARG A 256 -2.48 -2.50 23.72
CA ARG A 256 -3.53 -3.20 24.48
C ARG A 256 -3.04 -4.55 25.00
N ASP A 257 -3.60 -5.00 26.12
CA ASP A 257 -3.34 -6.34 26.68
C ASP A 257 -3.82 -7.47 25.72
N GLN A 258 -4.87 -7.20 24.94
CA GLN A 258 -5.38 -8.08 23.89
C GLN A 258 -5.49 -7.32 22.58
N PRO A 259 -5.16 -7.94 21.43
CA PRO A 259 -5.36 -7.32 20.13
C PRO A 259 -6.82 -6.96 19.88
N ILE A 260 -7.05 -6.02 18.98
CA ILE A 260 -8.40 -5.68 18.53
C ILE A 260 -8.99 -6.82 17.69
N GLY A 261 -10.28 -7.14 17.88
CA GLY A 261 -11.02 -8.09 17.04
C GLY A 261 -11.68 -7.42 15.84
N SER A 262 -12.18 -8.21 14.89
CA SER A 262 -12.62 -7.69 13.57
C SER A 262 -13.85 -6.80 13.62
N GLU A 263 -14.73 -6.99 14.61
CA GLU A 263 -15.94 -6.17 14.80
C GLU A 263 -15.58 -4.74 15.22
N GLU A 264 -14.78 -4.59 16.29
CA GLU A 264 -14.32 -3.27 16.75
C GLU A 264 -13.43 -2.61 15.68
N LEU A 265 -12.58 -3.41 15.02
CA LEU A 265 -11.72 -2.93 13.94
C LEU A 265 -12.53 -2.37 12.77
N ALA A 266 -13.58 -3.09 12.35
CA ALA A 266 -14.49 -2.63 11.30
C ALA A 266 -15.15 -1.29 11.66
N GLU A 267 -15.69 -1.15 12.88
CA GLU A 267 -16.32 0.10 13.33
C GLU A 267 -15.34 1.28 13.34
N ALA A 268 -14.09 1.05 13.76
CA ALA A 268 -13.04 2.07 13.75
C ALA A 268 -12.67 2.53 12.32
N MET A 269 -12.69 1.62 11.35
CA MET A 269 -12.33 1.87 9.95
C MET A 269 -13.46 2.49 9.12
N ARG A 270 -14.73 2.18 9.45
CA ARG A 270 -15.94 2.60 8.69
C ARG A 270 -15.95 4.08 8.29
N PRO A 271 -15.66 5.07 9.16
CA PRO A 271 -15.77 6.49 8.82
C PRO A 271 -14.88 6.92 7.67
N TYR A 272 -13.71 6.29 7.52
CA TYR A 272 -12.78 6.55 6.43
C TYR A 272 -13.12 5.70 5.21
N TYR A 273 -13.30 4.40 5.42
CA TYR A 273 -13.34 3.44 4.31
C TYR A 273 -14.62 3.58 3.50
N LEU A 274 -15.78 3.71 4.18
CA LEU A 274 -17.05 3.94 3.49
C LEU A 274 -17.05 5.30 2.79
N TYR A 275 -16.36 6.31 3.31
CA TYR A 275 -16.27 7.61 2.64
C TYR A 275 -15.42 7.54 1.38
N CYS A 276 -14.27 6.84 1.40
CA CYS A 276 -13.51 6.56 0.18
C CYS A 276 -14.37 5.85 -0.86
N ILE A 277 -15.06 4.78 -0.47
CA ILE A 277 -15.89 3.98 -1.38
C ILE A 277 -17.07 4.81 -1.92
N GLU A 278 -17.69 5.65 -1.10
CA GLU A 278 -18.74 6.59 -1.53
C GLU A 278 -18.23 7.58 -2.60
N LYS A 279 -17.03 8.15 -2.42
CA LYS A 279 -16.50 9.18 -3.32
C LYS A 279 -15.86 8.62 -4.59
N PHE A 280 -15.10 7.54 -4.47
CA PHE A 280 -14.36 6.96 -5.59
C PHE A 280 -15.18 5.93 -6.36
N GLY A 281 -16.10 5.25 -5.68
CA GLY A 281 -16.80 4.07 -6.18
C GLY A 281 -15.99 2.78 -5.97
N PRO A 282 -16.65 1.62 -5.86
CA PRO A 282 -16.00 0.31 -5.68
C PRO A 282 -14.92 -0.01 -6.74
N ASP A 283 -15.09 0.47 -7.97
CA ASP A 283 -14.16 0.23 -9.07
C ASP A 283 -12.84 1.01 -9.01
N ARG A 284 -12.72 1.95 -8.06
CA ARG A 284 -11.50 2.73 -7.79
C ARG A 284 -11.03 2.61 -6.35
N CYS A 285 -11.62 1.72 -5.56
CA CYS A 285 -11.16 1.36 -4.22
C CYS A 285 -10.71 -0.10 -4.19
N MET A 286 -9.61 -0.37 -3.50
CA MET A 286 -9.11 -1.73 -3.25
C MET A 286 -8.74 -1.86 -1.78
N PHE A 287 -9.25 -2.87 -1.09
CA PHE A 287 -8.78 -3.18 0.28
C PHE A 287 -7.32 -3.62 0.24
N GLU A 288 -6.51 -3.23 1.23
CA GLU A 288 -5.09 -3.57 1.30
C GLU A 288 -4.66 -4.02 2.69
N SER A 289 -3.64 -4.88 2.77
CA SER A 289 -3.12 -5.30 4.06
C SER A 289 -2.13 -4.33 4.68
N ASN A 290 -1.21 -3.79 3.88
CA ASN A 290 -0.02 -3.08 4.36
C ASN A 290 0.87 -3.97 5.27
N PHE A 291 0.86 -5.29 5.04
CA PHE A 291 1.61 -6.21 5.89
C PHE A 291 3.11 -6.22 5.56
N PRO A 292 3.97 -6.37 6.59
CA PRO A 292 3.64 -6.59 8.00
C PRO A 292 3.63 -5.29 8.83
N VAL A 293 3.55 -4.10 8.22
CA VAL A 293 3.58 -2.83 8.96
C VAL A 293 2.37 -2.75 9.89
N ASP A 294 1.17 -3.04 9.37
CA ASP A 294 -0.08 -3.03 10.15
C ASP A 294 -0.17 -4.20 11.15
N LYS A 295 0.67 -5.24 10.99
CA LYS A 295 0.71 -6.42 11.86
C LYS A 295 1.07 -6.10 13.32
N VAL A 296 1.59 -4.90 13.58
CA VAL A 296 1.80 -4.40 14.94
C VAL A 296 0.49 -4.28 15.73
N SER A 297 -0.63 -4.06 15.03
CA SER A 297 -1.93 -3.72 15.62
C SER A 297 -2.94 -4.87 15.59
N TYR A 298 -2.94 -5.70 14.55
CA TYR A 298 -3.91 -6.79 14.36
C TYR A 298 -3.35 -7.90 13.45
N SER A 299 -4.01 -9.06 13.45
CA SER A 299 -3.63 -10.20 12.60
C SER A 299 -4.17 -10.05 11.18
N TYR A 300 -3.58 -10.76 10.22
CA TYR A 300 -3.99 -10.75 8.82
C TYR A 300 -5.45 -11.21 8.65
N ASN A 301 -5.83 -12.30 9.34
CA ASN A 301 -7.20 -12.82 9.39
C ASN A 301 -8.20 -11.79 9.93
N VAL A 302 -7.93 -11.20 11.10
CA VAL A 302 -8.82 -10.21 11.74
C VAL A 302 -9.08 -9.01 10.83
N MET A 303 -8.04 -8.54 10.15
CA MET A 303 -8.15 -7.41 9.21
C MET A 303 -9.06 -7.73 8.02
N TRP A 304 -8.88 -8.88 7.36
CA TRP A 304 -9.74 -9.27 6.24
C TRP A 304 -11.18 -9.56 6.68
N ASN A 305 -11.39 -10.11 7.88
CA ASN A 305 -12.72 -10.18 8.50
C ASN A 305 -13.33 -8.78 8.67
N ALA A 306 -12.55 -7.80 9.14
CA ALA A 306 -13.03 -6.43 9.31
C ALA A 306 -13.47 -5.81 7.97
N PHE A 307 -12.69 -6.01 6.90
CA PHE A 307 -13.07 -5.53 5.56
C PHE A 307 -14.37 -6.19 5.06
N LYS A 308 -14.55 -7.49 5.30
CA LYS A 308 -15.77 -8.21 4.92
C LYS A 308 -17.00 -7.69 5.69
N ARG A 309 -16.86 -7.40 6.98
CA ARG A 309 -17.89 -6.75 7.81
C ARG A 309 -18.22 -5.33 7.36
N ILE A 310 -17.22 -4.55 6.94
CA ILE A 310 -17.46 -3.21 6.36
C ILE A 310 -18.29 -3.33 5.09
N SER A 311 -18.01 -4.33 4.26
CA SER A 311 -18.65 -4.56 2.96
C SER A 311 -19.90 -5.45 3.00
N GLU A 312 -20.42 -5.84 4.16
CA GLU A 312 -21.47 -6.87 4.28
C GLU A 312 -22.68 -6.58 3.37
N GLY A 313 -23.15 -5.34 3.36
CA GLY A 313 -24.30 -4.87 2.57
C GLY A 313 -24.03 -4.53 1.10
N PHE A 314 -22.81 -4.74 0.61
CA PHE A 314 -22.45 -4.50 -0.79
C PHE A 314 -22.85 -5.69 -1.67
N SER A 315 -23.13 -5.43 -2.94
CA SER A 315 -23.41 -6.48 -3.93
C SER A 315 -22.17 -7.32 -4.25
N ASP A 316 -22.36 -8.51 -4.79
CA ASP A 316 -21.26 -9.42 -5.17
C ASP A 316 -20.28 -8.77 -6.16
N SER A 317 -20.76 -7.96 -7.09
CA SER A 317 -19.90 -7.22 -8.04
C SER A 317 -19.08 -6.14 -7.35
N GLU A 318 -19.65 -5.43 -6.37
CA GLU A 318 -18.91 -4.40 -5.64
C GLU A 318 -17.86 -5.04 -4.72
N LYS A 319 -18.21 -6.16 -4.07
CA LYS A 319 -17.23 -6.97 -3.32
C LYS A 319 -16.12 -7.46 -4.25
N ALA A 320 -16.43 -8.00 -5.42
CA ALA A 320 -15.41 -8.42 -6.39
C ALA A 320 -14.46 -7.28 -6.78
N SER A 321 -14.98 -6.06 -7.00
CA SER A 321 -14.14 -4.88 -7.26
C SER A 321 -13.25 -4.51 -6.07
N LEU A 322 -13.81 -4.40 -4.87
CA LEU A 322 -13.09 -3.98 -3.66
C LEU A 322 -12.01 -4.98 -3.23
N PHE A 323 -12.28 -6.27 -3.34
CA PHE A 323 -11.37 -7.32 -2.86
C PHE A 323 -10.39 -7.81 -3.94
N ARG A 324 -10.66 -7.62 -5.24
CA ARG A 324 -9.83 -8.20 -6.30
C ARG A 324 -9.72 -7.34 -7.56
N ASP A 325 -10.83 -7.06 -8.22
CA ASP A 325 -10.80 -6.64 -9.63
C ASP A 325 -10.21 -5.24 -9.80
N THR A 326 -10.42 -4.33 -8.84
CA THR A 326 -9.80 -3.00 -8.89
C THR A 326 -8.28 -3.08 -8.82
N ALA A 327 -7.73 -3.91 -7.92
CA ALA A 327 -6.29 -4.14 -7.84
C ALA A 327 -5.74 -4.77 -9.13
N LYS A 328 -6.38 -5.84 -9.64
CA LYS A 328 -5.95 -6.49 -10.88
C LYS A 328 -5.92 -5.53 -12.06
N ARG A 329 -6.91 -4.64 -12.20
CA ARG A 329 -6.91 -3.60 -13.24
C ARG A 329 -5.81 -2.56 -13.02
N ALA A 330 -5.70 -2.01 -11.80
CA ALA A 330 -4.74 -0.96 -11.48
C ALA A 330 -3.28 -1.39 -11.69
N TYR A 331 -2.97 -2.67 -11.44
CA TYR A 331 -1.64 -3.25 -11.63
C TYR A 331 -1.51 -4.12 -12.87
N ARG A 332 -2.51 -4.18 -13.76
CA ARG A 332 -2.43 -4.97 -15.00
C ARG A 332 -2.03 -6.44 -14.72
N LEU A 333 -2.62 -7.04 -13.69
CA LEU A 333 -2.34 -8.42 -13.27
C LEU A 333 -3.09 -9.41 -14.16
N GLY A 334 -2.47 -10.55 -14.46
CA GLY A 334 -3.07 -11.60 -15.29
C GLY A 334 -3.25 -11.25 -16.78
N ILE A 335 -2.76 -10.09 -17.22
CA ILE A 335 -2.66 -9.76 -18.65
C ILE A 335 -1.36 -10.39 -19.16
N SER A 336 -1.47 -11.44 -19.97
CA SER A 336 -0.35 -11.95 -20.74
C SER A 336 0.01 -10.91 -21.80
N GLY A 337 1.21 -10.34 -21.70
CA GLY A 337 1.79 -9.49 -22.75
C GLY A 337 2.18 -10.28 -23.98
#